data_AF-A0A5J6Z801-F1
#
_entry.id   AF-A0A5J6Z801-F1
#
_cell.length_a   1.000
_cell.length_b   1.000
_cell.length_c   1.000
_cell.angle_alpha   90.00
_cell.angle_beta   90.00
_cell.angle_gamma   90.00
#
_symmetry.space_group_name_H-M   'P 1'
#
loop_
_entity.id
_entity.type
_entity.pdbx_description
1 polymer ?
#
loop_
_entity_poly.entity_id
_entity_poly.type
_entity_poly.pdbx_seq_one_letter_code
_entity_poly.pdbx_strand_id
1 'polypeptide(L)' 'MNGEFGGAKTAWILDSHVLASYGQPAAELIEQGVDLRDVWRALCEDFDVPEERQLGEDI' A
#
# COMPACT_ATOMS: atom_id res chain seq x y z
N MET A 1 0.11 9.58 13.92
CA MET A 1 0.38 9.59 12.45
C MET A 1 1.49 8.62 12.00
N ASN A 2 1.45 7.36 12.45
CA ASN A 2 2.19 6.25 11.84
C ASN A 2 1.15 5.15 11.61
N GLY A 3 0.36 5.24 10.54
CA GLY A 3 -0.49 4.11 10.16
C GLY A 3 0.40 2.91 9.84
N GLU A 4 -0.09 1.69 10.17
CA GLU A 4 0.45 0.32 10.14
C GLU A 4 1.86 0.02 9.59
N PHE A 5 2.36 0.83 8.66
CA PHE A 5 3.70 0.79 8.11
C PHE A 5 4.38 2.13 8.41
N GLY A 6 5.10 2.20 9.54
CA GLY A 6 5.95 3.34 9.85
C GLY A 6 6.92 3.62 8.70
N GLY A 7 7.13 4.90 8.37
CA GLY A 7 7.58 5.38 7.04
C GLY A 7 8.84 4.77 6.41
N ALA A 8 9.70 4.08 7.16
CA ALA A 8 10.85 3.36 6.60
C ALA A 8 10.47 1.98 6.00
N LYS A 9 9.43 1.31 6.51
CA LYS A 9 8.99 -0.01 6.00
C LYS A 9 8.10 0.15 4.76
N THR A 10 7.33 1.22 4.70
CA THR A 10 6.44 1.58 3.58
C THR A 10 7.23 1.78 2.29
N ALA A 11 8.35 2.50 2.35
CA ALA A 11 9.17 2.76 1.17
C ALA A 11 9.73 1.48 0.53
N TRP A 12 10.06 0.46 1.33
CA TRP A 12 10.60 -0.80 0.83
C TRP A 12 9.52 -1.74 0.27
N ILE A 13 8.34 -1.77 0.91
CA ILE A 13 7.19 -2.56 0.42
C ILE A 13 6.67 -2.00 -0.91
N LEU A 14 6.63 -0.67 -1.05
CA LEU A 14 6.19 0.00 -2.28
C LEU A 14 7.09 -0.29 -3.48
N ASP A 15 8.39 -0.51 -3.24
CA ASP A 15 9.39 -0.67 -4.31
C ASP A 15 9.46 -2.11 -4.84
N SER A 16 9.20 -3.12 -4.00
CA SER A 16 9.49 -4.53 -4.35
C SER A 16 8.27 -5.43 -4.51
N HIS A 17 7.08 -5.05 -4.03
CA HIS A 17 5.89 -5.92 -4.10
C HIS A 17 5.06 -5.65 -5.36
N VAL A 18 4.87 -6.69 -6.18
CA VAL A 18 3.99 -6.65 -7.36
C VAL A 18 2.56 -6.89 -6.90
N LEU A 19 1.67 -5.91 -7.12
CA LEU A 19 0.27 -6.03 -6.73
C LEU A 19 -0.45 -7.03 -7.63
N ALA A 20 -1.08 -8.05 -7.06
CA ALA A 20 -1.75 -9.10 -7.83
C ALA A 20 -2.82 -8.54 -8.78
N SER A 21 -3.57 -7.53 -8.35
CA SER A 21 -4.63 -6.88 -9.11
C SER A 21 -4.15 -6.04 -10.29
N TYR A 22 -2.86 -5.63 -10.31
CA TYR A 22 -2.29 -4.76 -11.35
C TYR A 22 -1.13 -5.40 -12.12
N GLY A 23 -0.53 -6.46 -11.59
CA GLY A 23 0.63 -7.12 -12.20
C GLY A 23 1.91 -6.27 -12.23
N GLN A 24 1.94 -5.15 -11.51
CA GLN A 24 3.06 -4.22 -11.45
C GLN A 24 3.37 -3.80 -10.00
N PRO A 25 4.61 -3.34 -9.72
CA PRO A 25 4.95 -2.75 -8.43
C PRO A 25 4.14 -1.49 -8.14
N ALA A 26 3.89 -1.22 -6.86
CA ALA A 26 3.20 -0.01 -6.43
C ALA A 26 3.90 1.27 -6.91
N ALA A 27 5.24 1.29 -6.91
CA ALA A 27 6.03 2.41 -7.43
C ALA A 27 5.68 2.76 -8.89
N GLU A 28 5.59 1.75 -9.77
CA GLU A 28 5.24 2.01 -11.18
C GLU A 28 3.80 2.50 -11.36
N LEU A 29 2.87 2.03 -10.54
CA LEU A 29 1.48 2.50 -10.59
C LEU A 29 1.37 3.97 -10.18
N ILE A 30 2.15 4.38 -9.17
CA ILE A 30 2.25 5.77 -8.75
C ILE A 30 2.83 6.64 -9.87
N GLU A 31 3.90 6.19 -10.54
CA GLU A 31 4.49 6.89 -11.68
C GLU A 31 3.53 6.99 -12.88
N GLN A 32 2.68 5.98 -13.08
CA GLN A 32 1.62 6.00 -14.09
C GLN A 32 0.43 6.91 -13.71
N GLY A 33 0.41 7.47 -12.50
CA GLY A 33 -0.64 8.36 -12.02
C GLY A 33 -1.88 7.63 -11.50
N VAL A 34 -1.76 6.35 -11.14
CA VAL A 34 -2.82 5.62 -10.43
C VAL A 34 -3.03 6.27 -9.06
N ASP A 35 -4.29 6.36 -8.63
CA ASP A 35 -4.62 6.97 -7.35
C ASP A 35 -3.97 6.21 -6.18
N LEU A 36 -3.33 6.95 -5.27
CA LEU A 36 -2.64 6.38 -4.12
C LEU A 36 -3.56 5.56 -3.21
N ARG A 37 -4.85 5.90 -3.14
CA ARG A 37 -5.85 5.14 -2.38
C ARG A 37 -6.11 3.77 -3.00
N ASP A 38 -6.12 3.68 -4.33
CA ASP A 38 -6.35 2.42 -5.03
C ASP A 38 -5.11 1.52 -4.92
N VAL A 39 -3.91 2.09 -5.04
CA VAL A 39 -2.65 1.39 -4.76
C VAL A 39 -2.61 0.88 -3.32
N TRP A 40 -3.04 1.71 -2.35
CA TRP A 40 -3.11 1.32 -0.94
C TRP A 40 -4.11 0.18 -0.70
N ARG A 41 -5.28 0.22 -1.32
CA ARG A 41 -6.29 -0.85 -1.19
C ARG A 41 -5.80 -2.16 -1.76
N ALA A 42 -5.16 -2.14 -2.93
CA ALA A 42 -4.58 -3.33 -3.52
C ALA A 42 -3.44 -3.91 -2.67
N LEU A 43 -2.64 -3.06 -2.01
CA LEU A 43 -1.68 -3.52 -1.00
C LEU A 43 -2.39 -4.16 0.19
N CYS A 44 -3.43 -3.52 0.74
CA CYS A 44 -4.18 -4.10 1.85
C CYS A 44 -4.82 -5.45 1.48
N GLU A 45 -5.30 -5.61 0.25
CA GLU A 45 -5.83 -6.87 -0.27
C GLU A 45 -4.75 -7.95 -0.37
N ASP A 46 -3.59 -7.65 -0.99
CA ASP A 46 -2.48 -8.60 -1.15
C ASP A 46 -1.87 -9.06 0.18
N PHE A 47 -1.94 -8.23 1.22
CA PHE A 47 -1.41 -8.53 2.55
C PHE A 47 -2.49 -9.00 3.55
N ASP A 48 -3.72 -9.27 3.09
CA ASP A 48 -4.86 -9.66 3.92
C ASP A 48 -5.06 -8.73 5.13
N VAL A 49 -4.88 -7.42 4.93
CA VAL A 49 -4.99 -6.42 5.99
C VAL A 49 -6.47 -6.18 6.31
N PRO A 50 -6.93 -6.49 7.53
CA PRO A 50 -8.33 -6.31 7.91
C PRO A 50 -8.71 -4.83 7.90
N GLU A 51 -9.94 -4.52 7.47
CA GLU A 51 -10.44 -3.15 7.25
C GLU A 51 -10.27 -2.22 8.47
N GLU A 52 -10.44 -2.78 9.67
CA GLU A 52 -10.21 -2.11 10.96
C GLU A 52 -8.79 -1.56 11.17
N ARG A 53 -7.80 -2.06 10.42
CA ARG A 53 -6.39 -1.64 10.51
C ARG A 53 -5.92 -0.82 9.31
N GLN A 54 -6.70 -0.76 8.22
CA GLN A 54 -6.29 -0.09 6.99
C GLN A 54 -6.15 1.44 7.13
N LEU A 55 -6.78 2.03 8.15
CA LEU A 55 -6.76 3.48 8.39
C LEU A 55 -5.72 3.91 9.45
N GLY A 56 -5.00 2.96 10.06
CA GLY A 56 -4.12 3.21 11.21
C GLY A 56 -4.90 3.56 12.49
N GLU A 57 -4.29 3.38 13.66
CA GLU A 57 -4.87 3.88 14.91
C GLU A 57 -4.99 5.41 14.88
N ASP A 58 -6.17 5.91 15.24
CA ASP A 58 -6.47 7.34 15.45
C ASP A 58 -5.76 7.82 16.74
N ILE A 59 -4.44 8.04 16.65
CA ILE A 59 -3.60 8.63 17.72
C ILE A 59 -2.83 9.87 17.25
#